data_AF-A0A101E1H8-F1
#
_entry.id   AF-A0A101E1H8-F1
#
_cell.length_a   1.000
_cell.length_b   1.000
_cell.length_c   1.000
_cell.angle_alpha   90.00
_cell.angle_beta   90.00
_cell.angle_gamma   90.00
#
_symmetry.space_group_name_H-M   'P 1'
#
loop_
_entity.id
_entity.type
_entity.pdbx_description
1 polymer ?
#
loop_
_entity_poly.entity_id
_entity_poly.type
_entity_poly.pdbx_seq_one_letter_code
_entity_poly.pdbx_strand_id
1 'polypeptide(L)'
;VGSDGVPFSGDEPRLNAIPKPEIEIIGVAGSPVLNFTAKAHVSSVSVFSGSNGIEVYGDDSQLDKVFAGLRADGSDPSDSGFPRISSHGIRILSNNTTVNSSIAAYNGGLGIRFEGSGVNSGKAVNSIAYYNALSGSNLDGFIAVNGASNVIFENCVAANNSGSGIDNYNGGRITIRNCSVVKNGWGNAEPSGIRVSGSGSEIVNNLVAENVGDGILVTPTGSTSTPTGIKISRNSIFKNGYVGIDLNVEDTSNNMGDNVTLNDGQLDCSQPNCGIDYPVITAAQLIGSSLHIEGFINDENAGSGSSSFAGATVEIYMVNNSTDGDDLAGNNVLSGGSTSSKFYGEGWIYLGSLTADSSGNFRGELNVAGKGAEVGSLITALTILNGNTSEFGPDARVTTKPVKVRAEMAITFRGANITITALEEANNVKLYWIKPSGLVLTAEGDFDSSGNDGDIYWWEFGSISAGEVRHVNLTFGGDFSLIETFNIGVDPLQ
;
A
#
# COMPACT_ATOMS: atom_id res chain seq x y z
N VAL A 1 3.61 2.91 7.72
CA VAL A 1 2.22 3.18 8.13
C VAL A 1 1.98 2.70 9.55
N GLY A 2 1.02 3.29 10.26
CA GLY A 2 0.65 2.84 11.59
C GLY A 2 -0.43 1.75 11.59
N SER A 3 -1.11 1.63 12.71
CA SER A 3 -2.07 0.57 13.00
C SER A 3 -3.40 0.72 12.26
N ASP A 4 -3.79 1.95 11.94
CA ASP A 4 -5.01 2.25 11.21
C ASP A 4 -4.90 1.98 9.70
N GLY A 5 -3.69 1.76 9.19
CA GLY A 5 -3.42 1.49 7.78
C GLY A 5 -3.54 2.70 6.85
N VAL A 6 -3.75 3.91 7.39
CA VAL A 6 -3.86 5.17 6.64
C VAL A 6 -2.53 5.90 6.73
N PRO A 7 -1.86 6.22 5.62
CA PRO A 7 -0.61 6.97 5.67
C PRO A 7 -0.87 8.45 6.03
N PHE A 8 0.05 8.99 6.82
CA PHE A 8 0.05 10.36 7.34
C PHE A 8 -1.12 10.70 8.28
N SER A 9 -1.76 9.70 8.90
CA SER A 9 -2.84 9.90 9.88
C SER A 9 -2.32 10.35 11.25
N GLY A 10 -1.03 10.14 11.51
CA GLY A 10 -0.34 10.53 12.73
C GLY A 10 -0.10 9.39 13.72
N ASP A 11 -0.60 8.18 13.44
CA ASP A 11 -0.35 6.96 14.23
C ASP A 11 0.90 6.18 13.76
N GLU A 12 1.60 6.68 12.74
CA GLU A 12 2.80 6.06 12.22
C GLU A 12 3.94 6.07 13.25
N PRO A 13 4.77 5.02 13.28
CA PRO A 13 6.07 5.08 13.93
C PRO A 13 6.86 6.29 13.43
N ARG A 14 7.24 7.17 14.35
CA ARG A 14 8.04 8.36 14.02
C ARG A 14 9.52 8.02 14.14
N LEU A 15 10.30 8.56 13.21
CA LEU A 15 11.74 8.62 13.38
C LEU A 15 12.04 9.54 14.57
N ASN A 16 12.83 9.05 15.54
CA ASN A 16 13.28 9.90 16.63
C ASN A 16 14.27 10.93 16.07
N ALA A 17 14.21 12.16 16.59
CA ALA A 17 15.20 13.17 16.28
C ALA A 17 16.61 12.60 16.55
N ILE A 18 17.45 12.59 15.51
CA ILE A 18 18.83 12.14 15.62
C ILE A 18 19.68 13.32 16.10
N PRO A 19 20.34 13.24 17.28
CA PRO A 19 21.18 14.32 17.78
C PRO A 19 22.36 14.59 16.85
N LYS A 20 22.78 15.86 16.78
CA LYS A 20 24.00 16.22 16.04
C LYS A 20 25.22 15.53 16.66
N PRO A 21 26.17 15.07 15.83
CA PRO A 21 27.46 14.57 16.30
C PRO A 21 28.25 15.62 17.10
N GLU A 22 29.08 15.13 18.02
CA GLU A 22 30.00 15.94 18.83
C GLU A 22 31.36 16.12 18.15
N ILE A 23 31.73 15.16 17.30
CA ILE A 23 33.04 15.07 16.64
C ILE A 23 32.84 14.98 15.14
N GLU A 24 33.65 15.72 14.38
CA GLU A 24 33.75 15.62 12.93
C GLU A 24 35.15 15.10 12.57
N ILE A 25 35.21 14.02 11.79
CA ILE A 25 36.47 13.38 11.34
C ILE A 25 36.53 13.43 9.82
N ILE A 26 37.54 14.11 9.34
CA ILE A 26 37.83 14.24 7.91
C ILE A 26 38.83 13.16 7.53
N GLY A 27 38.39 12.22 6.70
CA GLY A 27 39.22 11.17 6.15
C GLY A 27 40.19 11.64 5.08
N VAL A 28 40.98 10.69 4.60
CA VAL A 28 41.88 10.86 3.46
C VAL A 28 41.44 9.90 2.36
N ALA A 29 41.52 10.36 1.11
CA ALA A 29 41.18 9.57 -0.06
C ALA A 29 41.92 8.22 -0.08
N GLY A 30 41.20 7.15 -0.43
CA GLY A 30 41.78 5.81 -0.60
C GLY A 30 41.87 4.95 0.67
N SER A 31 41.39 5.43 1.83
CA SER A 31 41.31 4.62 3.07
C SER A 31 39.99 4.85 3.79
N PRO A 32 39.47 3.87 4.54
CA PRO A 32 38.27 4.09 5.37
C PRO A 32 38.57 5.17 6.43
N VAL A 33 37.59 5.99 6.81
CA VAL A 33 37.79 7.01 7.85
C VAL A 33 38.00 6.35 9.21
N LEU A 34 37.15 5.36 9.53
CA LEU A 34 37.26 4.52 10.72
C LEU A 34 37.18 3.05 10.33
N ASN A 35 38.06 2.23 10.89
CA ASN A 35 38.08 0.77 10.66
C ASN A 35 38.24 0.04 11.99
N PHE A 36 37.25 -0.78 12.33
CA PHE A 36 37.19 -1.52 13.60
C PHE A 36 37.33 -3.02 13.36
N THR A 37 38.46 -3.60 13.75
CA THR A 37 38.75 -5.04 13.64
C THR A 37 38.36 -5.86 14.87
N ALA A 38 38.01 -5.18 15.96
CA ALA A 38 37.48 -5.76 17.18
C ALA A 38 36.15 -5.08 17.52
N LYS A 39 35.39 -5.65 18.46
CA LYS A 39 34.15 -5.07 18.97
C LYS A 39 34.34 -3.60 19.30
N ALA A 40 33.47 -2.76 18.74
CA ALA A 40 33.53 -1.32 18.91
C ALA A 40 32.16 -0.76 19.30
N HIS A 41 32.19 0.29 20.13
CA HIS A 41 31.05 1.18 20.32
C HIS A 41 31.50 2.57 19.86
N VAL A 42 30.84 3.07 18.82
CA VAL A 42 31.11 4.38 18.22
C VAL A 42 29.84 5.20 18.38
N SER A 43 29.97 6.40 18.95
CA SER A 43 28.82 7.28 19.10
C SER A 43 29.15 8.73 18.75
N SER A 44 28.13 9.45 18.27
CA SER A 44 28.13 10.92 18.14
C SER A 44 29.27 11.45 17.27
N VAL A 45 29.55 10.78 16.14
CA VAL A 45 30.61 11.17 15.20
C VAL A 45 30.07 11.38 13.79
N SER A 46 30.58 12.41 13.12
CA SER A 46 30.46 12.63 11.67
C SER A 46 31.77 12.22 11.00
N VAL A 47 31.69 11.42 9.94
CA VAL A 47 32.83 10.98 9.13
C VAL A 47 32.58 11.25 7.65
N PHE A 48 33.58 11.79 6.94
CA PHE A 48 33.50 11.98 5.48
C PHE A 48 34.91 12.00 4.82
N SER A 49 34.99 12.20 3.49
CA SER A 49 36.24 12.26 2.70
C SER A 49 37.10 10.98 2.60
N GLY A 50 36.61 9.82 3.05
CA GLY A 50 37.30 8.53 2.93
C GLY A 50 36.88 7.70 1.71
N SER A 51 37.45 6.51 1.58
CA SER A 51 36.94 5.47 0.66
C SER A 51 35.62 4.90 1.18
N ASN A 52 35.61 4.44 2.43
CA ASN A 52 34.41 4.15 3.21
C ASN A 52 34.37 5.09 4.43
N GLY A 53 33.19 5.37 4.97
CA GLY A 53 33.06 6.13 6.21
C GLY A 53 33.52 5.28 7.40
N ILE A 54 32.76 4.23 7.69
CA ILE A 54 33.07 3.28 8.75
C ILE A 54 33.08 1.86 8.21
N GLU A 55 34.13 1.09 8.53
CA GLU A 55 34.18 -0.36 8.35
C GLU A 55 34.17 -1.08 9.70
N VAL A 56 33.31 -2.09 9.84
CA VAL A 56 33.15 -2.86 11.08
C VAL A 56 33.31 -4.35 10.82
N TYR A 57 34.41 -4.92 11.29
CA TYR A 57 34.72 -6.35 11.25
C TYR A 57 34.54 -7.04 12.61
N GLY A 58 34.52 -6.27 13.71
CA GLY A 58 34.31 -6.82 15.05
C GLY A 58 32.84 -7.10 15.34
N ASP A 59 32.52 -8.33 15.73
CA ASP A 59 31.17 -8.74 16.15
C ASP A 59 30.65 -7.95 17.36
N ASP A 60 29.33 -7.95 17.53
CA ASP A 60 28.61 -7.28 18.64
C ASP A 60 28.91 -5.77 18.74
N SER A 61 29.20 -5.12 17.61
CA SER A 61 29.52 -3.69 17.56
C SER A 61 28.26 -2.82 17.55
N GLN A 62 28.41 -1.59 18.03
CA GLN A 62 27.34 -0.60 18.12
C GLN A 62 27.79 0.72 17.50
N LEU A 63 27.01 1.21 16.54
CA LEU A 63 27.17 2.53 15.92
C LEU A 63 25.92 3.36 16.25
N ASP A 64 26.06 4.35 17.11
CA ASP A 64 24.96 5.17 17.62
C ASP A 64 25.14 6.64 17.21
N LYS A 65 24.14 7.29 16.61
CA LYS A 65 24.24 8.74 16.29
C LYS A 65 25.45 9.04 15.39
N VAL A 66 25.70 8.16 14.44
CA VAL A 66 26.79 8.29 13.47
C VAL A 66 26.27 8.97 12.22
N PHE A 67 27.01 9.96 11.74
CA PHE A 67 26.80 10.59 10.44
C PHE A 67 27.91 10.12 9.50
N ALA A 68 27.57 9.39 8.44
CA ALA A 68 28.53 8.91 7.44
C ALA A 68 28.25 9.54 6.07
N GLY A 69 29.21 10.32 5.58
CA GLY A 69 29.17 11.00 4.28
C GLY A 69 28.61 12.43 4.31
N LEU A 70 28.23 12.91 5.50
CA LEU A 70 27.73 14.25 5.75
C LEU A 70 28.46 14.89 6.93
N ARG A 71 28.49 16.24 6.93
CA ARG A 71 29.08 17.03 8.01
C ARG A 71 28.23 16.97 9.28
N ALA A 72 28.79 17.36 10.43
CA ALA A 72 28.09 17.31 11.71
C ALA A 72 26.85 18.23 11.78
N ASP A 73 26.78 19.24 10.91
CA ASP A 73 25.60 20.10 10.75
C ASP A 73 24.53 19.54 9.80
N GLY A 74 24.80 18.39 9.19
CA GLY A 74 23.92 17.70 8.23
C GLY A 74 24.17 18.06 6.76
N SER A 75 25.07 19.01 6.48
CA SER A 75 25.34 19.45 5.11
C SER A 75 26.18 18.46 4.30
N ASP A 76 26.08 18.58 2.97
CA ASP A 76 26.93 17.85 2.03
C ASP A 76 28.38 18.34 2.15
N PRO A 77 29.38 17.46 2.33
CA PRO A 77 30.78 17.87 2.42
C PRO A 77 31.25 18.70 1.21
N SER A 78 30.67 18.47 0.02
CA SER A 78 31.05 19.22 -1.18
C SER A 78 30.72 20.70 -1.11
N ASP A 79 29.69 21.10 -0.35
CA ASP A 79 29.30 22.50 -0.17
C ASP A 79 30.36 23.29 0.60
N SER A 80 31.18 22.59 1.39
CA SER A 80 32.30 23.14 2.14
C SER A 80 33.66 22.87 1.49
N GLY A 81 33.69 22.39 0.24
CA GLY A 81 34.91 22.09 -0.50
C GLY A 81 35.64 20.81 -0.08
N PHE A 82 35.00 19.95 0.73
CA PHE A 82 35.54 18.65 1.09
C PHE A 82 35.05 17.56 0.12
N PRO A 83 35.88 16.56 -0.20
CA PRO A 83 35.40 15.42 -0.98
C PRO A 83 34.40 14.60 -0.17
N ARG A 84 33.41 14.04 -0.87
CA ARG A 84 32.49 13.04 -0.32
C ARG A 84 33.22 11.71 -0.10
N ILE A 85 32.57 10.79 0.62
CA ILE A 85 33.02 9.40 0.67
C ILE A 85 32.87 8.79 -0.72
N SER A 86 33.91 8.15 -1.26
CA SER A 86 33.90 7.66 -2.65
C SER A 86 33.15 6.33 -2.83
N SER A 87 33.02 5.53 -1.77
CA SER A 87 32.32 4.24 -1.72
C SER A 87 31.23 4.29 -0.65
N HIS A 88 31.27 3.47 0.39
CA HIS A 88 30.13 3.26 1.28
C HIS A 88 30.18 4.13 2.54
N GLY A 89 29.02 4.63 2.99
CA GLY A 89 28.91 5.35 4.26
C GLY A 89 29.30 4.45 5.44
N ILE A 90 28.53 3.39 5.67
CA ILE A 90 28.80 2.40 6.73
C ILE A 90 28.81 1.01 6.11
N ARG A 91 29.91 0.28 6.29
CA ARG A 91 30.10 -1.08 5.80
C ARG A 91 30.33 -2.05 6.95
N ILE A 92 29.50 -3.08 7.02
CA ILE A 92 29.41 -4.02 8.14
C ILE A 92 29.72 -5.41 7.61
N LEU A 93 30.83 -5.99 8.07
CA LEU A 93 31.27 -7.35 7.78
C LEU A 93 31.29 -8.22 9.05
N SER A 94 30.62 -7.73 10.09
CA SER A 94 30.56 -8.29 11.44
C SER A 94 29.15 -8.78 11.75
N ASN A 95 29.07 -9.80 12.59
CA ASN A 95 27.82 -10.34 13.07
C ASN A 95 27.29 -9.54 14.26
N ASN A 96 25.97 -9.45 14.37
CA ASN A 96 25.25 -8.79 15.47
C ASN A 96 25.61 -7.30 15.66
N THR A 97 26.00 -6.62 14.58
CA THR A 97 26.24 -5.18 14.60
C THR A 97 24.93 -4.41 14.53
N THR A 98 24.79 -3.42 15.41
CA THR A 98 23.64 -2.51 15.43
C THR A 98 24.07 -1.11 15.00
N VAL A 99 23.41 -0.59 13.97
CA VAL A 99 23.43 0.81 13.57
C VAL A 99 22.13 1.44 14.08
N ASN A 100 22.23 2.40 14.98
CA ASN A 100 21.08 3.01 15.61
C ASN A 100 21.15 4.53 15.49
N SER A 101 20.01 5.15 15.19
CA SER A 101 19.86 6.60 15.19
C SER A 101 20.94 7.27 14.34
N SER A 102 21.25 6.73 13.16
CA SER A 102 22.41 7.14 12.35
C SER A 102 21.97 7.57 10.95
N ILE A 103 22.79 8.38 10.30
CA ILE A 103 22.53 8.91 8.96
C ILE A 103 23.70 8.54 8.05
N ALA A 104 23.41 7.89 6.93
CA ALA A 104 24.34 7.74 5.83
C ALA A 104 23.81 8.53 4.63
N ALA A 105 24.51 9.58 4.24
CA ALA A 105 24.07 10.46 3.16
C ALA A 105 25.21 10.97 2.30
N TYR A 106 24.89 11.36 1.07
CA TYR A 106 25.84 11.94 0.11
C TYR A 106 27.05 11.04 -0.20
N ASN A 107 26.90 9.72 -0.03
CA ASN A 107 27.96 8.77 -0.32
C ASN A 107 28.04 8.50 -1.84
N GLY A 108 29.26 8.30 -2.35
CA GLY A 108 29.47 7.89 -3.73
C GLY A 108 28.81 6.55 -4.03
N GLY A 109 28.93 5.59 -3.12
CA GLY A 109 28.23 4.31 -3.19
C GLY A 109 27.12 4.19 -2.15
N LEU A 110 26.95 2.97 -1.63
CA LEU A 110 25.88 2.58 -0.69
C LEU A 110 25.86 3.42 0.61
N GLY A 111 24.68 3.60 1.18
CA GLY A 111 24.51 4.22 2.49
C GLY A 111 24.97 3.31 3.64
N ILE A 112 24.13 2.34 4.02
CA ILE A 112 24.41 1.37 5.09
C ILE A 112 24.37 -0.05 4.51
N ARG A 113 25.50 -0.75 4.57
CA ARG A 113 25.72 -2.05 3.93
C ARG A 113 26.06 -3.13 4.95
N PHE A 114 25.26 -4.19 5.01
CA PHE A 114 25.59 -5.47 5.64
C PHE A 114 26.06 -6.44 4.55
N GLU A 115 27.28 -6.98 4.68
CA GLU A 115 27.91 -7.77 3.62
C GLU A 115 28.60 -9.02 4.15
N GLY A 116 28.35 -10.14 3.46
CA GLY A 116 29.09 -11.38 3.62
C GLY A 116 28.33 -12.45 4.41
N SER A 117 28.60 -13.73 4.08
CA SER A 117 27.99 -14.90 4.74
C SER A 117 28.34 -15.06 6.22
N GLY A 118 29.30 -14.29 6.74
CA GLY A 118 29.57 -14.19 8.17
C GLY A 118 28.55 -13.34 8.93
N VAL A 119 27.81 -12.47 8.25
CA VAL A 119 26.78 -11.60 8.84
C VAL A 119 25.46 -12.36 8.90
N ASN A 120 25.22 -13.03 10.02
CA ASN A 120 24.01 -13.84 10.25
C ASN A 120 22.97 -13.15 11.14
N SER A 121 23.26 -11.92 11.54
CA SER A 121 22.40 -11.03 12.29
C SER A 121 22.94 -9.61 12.20
N GLY A 122 22.06 -8.62 12.17
CA GLY A 122 22.43 -7.22 12.16
C GLY A 122 21.18 -6.34 12.18
N LYS A 123 21.33 -5.08 12.57
CA LYS A 123 20.18 -4.17 12.62
C LYS A 123 20.58 -2.75 12.21
N ALA A 124 19.79 -2.15 11.34
CA ALA A 124 19.75 -0.70 11.19
C ALA A 124 18.38 -0.20 11.69
N VAL A 125 18.39 0.57 12.78
CA VAL A 125 17.17 1.06 13.43
C VAL A 125 17.21 2.57 13.58
N ASN A 126 16.05 3.22 13.44
CA ASN A 126 15.95 4.68 13.57
C ASN A 126 16.96 5.41 12.67
N SER A 127 17.25 4.87 11.49
CA SER A 127 18.38 5.30 10.66
C SER A 127 17.92 5.80 9.30
N ILE A 128 18.71 6.69 8.69
CA ILE A 128 18.41 7.33 7.42
C ILE A 128 19.50 6.97 6.40
N ALA A 129 19.11 6.52 5.22
CA ALA A 129 19.95 6.47 4.04
C ALA A 129 19.39 7.45 2.99
N TYR A 130 20.09 8.55 2.78
CA TYR A 130 19.60 9.67 1.97
C TYR A 130 20.58 10.08 0.88
N TYR A 131 20.13 10.15 -0.37
CA TYR A 131 20.91 10.72 -1.47
C TYR A 131 22.31 10.10 -1.62
N ASN A 132 22.37 8.78 -1.49
CA ASN A 132 23.57 7.98 -1.73
C ASN A 132 23.67 7.60 -3.21
N ALA A 133 24.72 6.84 -3.55
CA ALA A 133 24.94 6.32 -4.89
C ALA A 133 25.24 7.40 -5.95
N LEU A 134 26.00 8.42 -5.54
CA LEU A 134 26.37 9.54 -6.40
C LEU A 134 27.45 9.23 -7.44
N SER A 135 28.11 8.06 -7.35
CA SER A 135 29.12 7.59 -8.30
C SER A 135 28.71 6.38 -9.13
N GLY A 136 27.53 5.80 -8.91
CA GLY A 136 26.99 4.67 -9.67
C GLY A 136 25.48 4.51 -9.48
N SER A 137 24.75 4.18 -10.55
CA SER A 137 23.29 4.13 -10.57
C SER A 137 22.65 2.89 -9.96
N ASN A 138 23.45 1.85 -9.72
CA ASN A 138 23.04 0.55 -9.17
C ASN A 138 23.53 0.38 -7.71
N LEU A 139 23.43 1.46 -6.94
CA LEU A 139 23.84 1.48 -5.54
C LEU A 139 22.70 2.07 -4.71
N ASP A 140 22.45 1.44 -3.59
CA ASP A 140 21.25 1.58 -2.77
C ASP A 140 21.44 2.44 -1.50
N GLY A 141 20.33 2.75 -0.85
CA GLY A 141 20.33 3.36 0.48
C GLY A 141 20.80 2.37 1.55
N PHE A 142 19.99 1.35 1.79
CA PHE A 142 20.31 0.23 2.70
C PHE A 142 20.46 -1.05 1.89
N ILE A 143 21.38 -1.93 2.31
CA ILE A 143 21.50 -3.23 1.66
C ILE A 143 21.98 -4.34 2.60
N ALA A 144 21.44 -5.55 2.40
CA ALA A 144 21.99 -6.80 2.92
C ALA A 144 22.35 -7.74 1.75
N VAL A 145 23.65 -7.98 1.53
CA VAL A 145 24.18 -8.58 0.29
C VAL A 145 25.20 -9.68 0.55
N ASN A 146 25.49 -10.50 -0.48
CA ASN A 146 26.58 -11.49 -0.50
C ASN A 146 26.51 -12.50 0.66
N GLY A 147 25.32 -13.03 0.94
CA GLY A 147 25.06 -14.02 1.98
C GLY A 147 24.72 -13.45 3.35
N ALA A 148 24.71 -12.12 3.52
CA ALA A 148 24.23 -11.51 4.75
C ALA A 148 22.76 -11.88 5.01
N SER A 149 22.43 -12.28 6.24
CA SER A 149 21.11 -12.82 6.60
C SER A 149 20.67 -12.39 8.01
N ASN A 150 19.37 -12.51 8.27
CA ASN A 150 18.66 -12.04 9.47
C ASN A 150 18.98 -10.58 9.81
N VAL A 151 19.13 -9.74 8.78
CA VAL A 151 19.29 -8.30 8.94
C VAL A 151 17.92 -7.65 9.10
N ILE A 152 17.80 -6.73 10.06
CA ILE A 152 16.57 -6.00 10.33
C ILE A 152 16.77 -4.52 9.96
N PHE A 153 15.95 -4.02 9.04
CA PHE A 153 15.75 -2.60 8.78
C PHE A 153 14.44 -2.17 9.46
N GLU A 154 14.52 -1.32 10.48
CA GLU A 154 13.35 -0.96 11.29
C GLU A 154 13.29 0.54 11.59
N ASN A 155 12.09 1.13 11.47
CA ASN A 155 11.88 2.56 11.74
C ASN A 155 12.92 3.41 10.98
N CYS A 156 13.03 3.21 9.67
CA CYS A 156 14.10 3.73 8.85
C CYS A 156 13.58 4.61 7.70
N VAL A 157 14.44 5.46 7.15
CA VAL A 157 14.10 6.26 5.96
C VAL A 157 15.12 6.01 4.87
N ALA A 158 14.69 5.47 3.74
CA ALA A 158 15.47 5.35 2.53
C ALA A 158 14.89 6.31 1.49
N ALA A 159 15.62 7.39 1.19
CA ALA A 159 15.07 8.42 0.30
C ALA A 159 16.07 9.00 -0.68
N ASN A 160 15.61 9.24 -1.91
CA ASN A 160 16.39 9.84 -2.99
C ASN A 160 17.71 9.12 -3.28
N ASN A 161 17.80 7.81 -3.09
CA ASN A 161 19.00 7.05 -3.51
C ASN A 161 18.94 6.75 -5.01
N SER A 162 20.11 6.65 -5.66
CA SER A 162 20.21 6.44 -7.12
C SER A 162 19.67 5.07 -7.56
N GLY A 163 20.05 4.02 -6.85
CA GLY A 163 19.46 2.67 -6.95
C GLY A 163 18.28 2.51 -5.99
N SER A 164 18.10 1.30 -5.47
CA SER A 164 16.95 1.00 -4.61
C SER A 164 17.05 1.70 -3.25
N GLY A 165 15.91 1.90 -2.60
CA GLY A 165 15.91 2.43 -1.24
C GLY A 165 16.46 1.41 -0.26
N ILE A 166 15.93 0.18 -0.32
CA ILE A 166 16.40 -0.96 0.46
C ILE A 166 16.56 -2.16 -0.48
N ASP A 167 17.75 -2.74 -0.50
CA ASP A 167 18.06 -3.90 -1.35
C ASP A 167 18.49 -5.13 -0.54
N ASN A 168 18.18 -6.28 -1.10
CA ASN A 168 18.64 -7.58 -0.65
C ASN A 168 18.93 -8.45 -1.87
N TYR A 169 20.13 -8.25 -2.42
CA TYR A 169 20.66 -9.01 -3.54
C TYR A 169 21.61 -10.12 -3.06
N ASN A 170 21.39 -11.37 -3.47
CA ASN A 170 22.18 -12.53 -3.03
C ASN A 170 22.32 -12.61 -1.49
N GLY A 171 21.35 -12.09 -0.74
CA GLY A 171 21.31 -12.16 0.72
C GLY A 171 20.39 -13.28 1.19
N GLY A 172 20.43 -13.57 2.49
CA GLY A 172 19.45 -14.43 3.14
C GLY A 172 18.20 -13.66 3.58
N ARG A 173 17.39 -14.29 4.42
CA ARG A 173 16.19 -13.70 5.03
C ARG A 173 16.48 -12.33 5.64
N ILE A 174 15.60 -11.36 5.39
CA ILE A 174 15.62 -10.04 6.03
C ILE A 174 14.26 -9.64 6.59
N THR A 175 14.24 -8.60 7.40
CA THR A 175 13.00 -7.97 7.87
C THR A 175 13.06 -6.46 7.62
N ILE A 176 12.06 -5.93 6.93
CA ILE A 176 11.87 -4.49 6.68
C ILE A 176 10.54 -4.09 7.29
N ARG A 177 10.58 -3.22 8.31
CA ARG A 177 9.34 -2.76 8.94
C ARG A 177 9.35 -1.34 9.42
N ASN A 178 8.19 -0.70 9.32
CA ASN A 178 7.98 0.68 9.74
C ASN A 178 8.94 1.67 9.06
N CYS A 179 9.38 1.38 7.84
CA CYS A 179 10.27 2.26 7.08
C CYS A 179 9.49 3.11 6.07
N SER A 180 10.04 4.29 5.74
CA SER A 180 9.62 5.12 4.62
C SER A 180 10.63 4.99 3.49
N VAL A 181 10.21 4.46 2.36
CA VAL A 181 11.03 4.18 1.18
C VAL A 181 10.48 4.99 0.02
N VAL A 182 11.09 6.16 -0.24
CA VAL A 182 10.50 7.15 -1.14
C VAL A 182 11.49 7.77 -2.11
N LYS A 183 11.06 8.00 -3.36
CA LYS A 183 11.86 8.74 -4.37
C LYS A 183 13.20 8.10 -4.70
N ASN A 184 13.33 6.79 -4.53
CA ASN A 184 14.55 6.08 -4.89
C ASN A 184 14.52 5.68 -6.37
N GLY A 185 15.66 5.26 -6.90
CA GLY A 185 15.75 4.73 -8.26
C GLY A 185 16.00 5.76 -9.35
N TRP A 186 16.30 7.03 -9.02
CA TRP A 186 16.50 8.09 -10.04
C TRP A 186 17.72 7.86 -10.95
N GLY A 187 18.62 6.94 -10.59
CA GLY A 187 19.71 6.48 -11.43
C GLY A 187 19.29 5.51 -12.54
N ASN A 188 18.05 5.01 -12.52
CA ASN A 188 17.43 4.13 -13.52
C ASN A 188 18.16 2.79 -13.76
N ALA A 189 18.97 2.29 -12.82
CA ALA A 189 19.59 0.97 -12.95
C ALA A 189 18.91 -0.10 -12.07
N GLU A 190 18.54 0.24 -10.84
CA GLU A 190 17.84 -0.66 -9.90
C GLU A 190 16.70 0.13 -9.25
N PRO A 191 15.66 0.50 -10.03
CA PRO A 191 14.83 1.64 -9.69
C PRO A 191 13.75 1.35 -8.65
N SER A 192 13.59 0.10 -8.22
CA SER A 192 12.58 -0.32 -7.24
C SER A 192 12.73 0.39 -5.89
N GLY A 193 11.63 0.61 -5.18
CA GLY A 193 11.68 1.08 -3.80
C GLY A 193 12.42 0.08 -2.91
N ILE A 194 11.91 -1.15 -2.88
CA ILE A 194 12.49 -2.28 -2.16
C ILE A 194 12.76 -3.42 -3.14
N ARG A 195 13.95 -3.99 -3.11
CA ARG A 195 14.28 -5.22 -3.84
C ARG A 195 14.64 -6.34 -2.89
N VAL A 196 14.11 -7.54 -3.12
CA VAL A 196 14.32 -8.69 -2.23
C VAL A 196 14.50 -10.01 -2.98
N SER A 197 15.47 -10.80 -2.51
CA SER A 197 15.77 -12.15 -3.02
C SER A 197 15.90 -13.21 -1.92
N GLY A 198 16.01 -12.80 -0.66
CA GLY A 198 16.09 -13.72 0.47
C GLY A 198 14.74 -14.35 0.80
N SER A 199 14.65 -15.67 0.66
CA SER A 199 13.45 -16.45 1.07
C SER A 199 13.11 -16.26 2.56
N GLY A 200 11.82 -16.32 2.89
CA GLY A 200 11.34 -16.15 4.27
C GLY A 200 11.35 -14.72 4.80
N SER A 201 11.62 -13.72 3.94
CA SER A 201 11.70 -12.31 4.34
C SER A 201 10.34 -11.72 4.70
N GLU A 202 10.34 -10.68 5.52
CA GLU A 202 9.13 -9.99 5.97
C GLU A 202 9.22 -8.50 5.67
N ILE A 203 8.25 -7.97 4.93
CA ILE A 203 8.15 -6.55 4.55
C ILE A 203 6.79 -6.05 5.00
N VAL A 204 6.75 -5.34 6.13
CA VAL A 204 5.48 -4.99 6.79
C VAL A 204 5.40 -3.57 7.32
N ASN A 205 4.22 -2.97 7.26
CA ASN A 205 3.92 -1.64 7.82
C ASN A 205 4.80 -0.51 7.24
N ASN A 206 5.31 -0.66 6.03
CA ASN A 206 6.14 0.36 5.38
C ASN A 206 5.28 1.36 4.60
N LEU A 207 5.87 2.52 4.33
CA LEU A 207 5.43 3.45 3.29
C LEU A 207 6.41 3.30 2.11
N VAL A 208 5.91 2.97 0.93
CA VAL A 208 6.71 2.74 -0.29
C VAL A 208 6.09 3.53 -1.43
N ALA A 209 6.61 4.72 -1.73
CA ALA A 209 5.92 5.63 -2.63
C ALA A 209 6.87 6.48 -3.47
N GLU A 210 6.41 6.91 -4.64
CA GLU A 210 7.14 7.82 -5.53
C GLU A 210 8.52 7.29 -5.94
N ASN A 211 8.75 5.96 -5.92
CA ASN A 211 9.97 5.38 -6.46
C ASN A 211 9.87 5.28 -7.98
N VAL A 212 11.01 5.33 -8.68
CA VAL A 212 11.01 5.35 -10.14
C VAL A 212 10.62 4.00 -10.74
N GLY A 213 10.95 2.91 -10.06
CA GLY A 213 10.64 1.54 -10.44
C GLY A 213 9.38 1.02 -9.77
N ASP A 214 9.32 -0.30 -9.60
CA ASP A 214 8.30 -0.98 -8.80
C ASP A 214 8.34 -0.50 -7.34
N GLY A 215 7.21 -0.61 -6.64
CA GLY A 215 7.21 -0.41 -5.19
C GLY A 215 8.12 -1.44 -4.49
N ILE A 216 7.79 -2.72 -4.68
CA ILE A 216 8.53 -3.86 -4.13
C ILE A 216 8.78 -4.89 -5.24
N LEU A 217 10.04 -5.16 -5.54
CA LEU A 217 10.47 -6.17 -6.50
C LEU A 217 10.93 -7.43 -5.77
N VAL A 218 10.28 -8.55 -6.04
CA VAL A 218 10.74 -9.89 -5.62
C VAL A 218 11.42 -10.56 -6.79
N THR A 219 12.74 -10.71 -6.72
CA THR A 219 13.52 -11.15 -7.87
C THR A 219 14.42 -12.35 -7.56
N PRO A 220 14.53 -13.32 -8.49
CA PRO A 220 15.57 -14.33 -8.43
C PRO A 220 16.97 -13.70 -8.51
N THR A 221 17.93 -14.27 -7.80
CA THR A 221 19.33 -13.88 -7.94
C THR A 221 20.13 -15.04 -8.51
N GLY A 222 20.99 -14.75 -9.48
CA GLY A 222 21.65 -15.71 -10.37
C GLY A 222 21.88 -17.14 -9.80
N SER A 223 21.36 -18.14 -10.53
CA SER A 223 21.58 -19.59 -10.37
C SER A 223 21.27 -20.28 -9.02
N THR A 224 21.01 -19.56 -7.93
CA THR A 224 20.79 -20.18 -6.62
C THR A 224 19.47 -19.75 -6.00
N SER A 225 18.46 -20.58 -6.29
CA SER A 225 17.09 -20.64 -5.74
C SER A 225 16.18 -19.44 -5.97
N THR A 226 15.02 -19.75 -6.52
CA THR A 226 13.85 -18.88 -6.59
C THR A 226 13.40 -18.46 -5.17
N PRO A 227 13.21 -17.16 -4.91
CA PRO A 227 12.76 -16.68 -3.61
C PRO A 227 11.33 -17.13 -3.29
N THR A 228 11.11 -17.70 -2.10
CA THR A 228 9.77 -18.09 -1.63
C THR A 228 9.56 -17.72 -0.17
N GLY A 229 8.30 -17.68 0.26
CA GLY A 229 7.90 -17.36 1.63
C GLY A 229 8.19 -15.91 2.01
N ILE A 230 8.22 -14.99 1.05
CA ILE A 230 8.39 -13.57 1.31
C ILE A 230 7.01 -12.97 1.58
N LYS A 231 6.81 -12.57 2.84
CA LYS A 231 5.56 -11.98 3.28
C LYS A 231 5.61 -10.46 3.15
N ILE A 232 4.76 -9.93 2.27
CA ILE A 232 4.49 -8.51 2.11
C ILE A 232 3.08 -8.26 2.66
N SER A 233 2.95 -7.41 3.68
CA SER A 233 1.65 -7.22 4.37
C SER A 233 1.55 -5.86 5.03
N ARG A 234 0.38 -5.23 4.90
CA ARG A 234 0.03 -3.93 5.50
C ARG A 234 1.02 -2.81 5.18
N ASN A 235 1.58 -2.80 3.97
CA ASN A 235 2.36 -1.67 3.47
C ASN A 235 1.41 -0.69 2.77
N SER A 236 1.74 0.60 2.79
CA SER A 236 1.15 1.59 1.89
C SER A 236 2.08 1.75 0.70
N ILE A 237 1.61 1.34 -0.47
CA ILE A 237 2.36 1.31 -1.72
C ILE A 237 1.54 2.12 -2.73
N PHE A 238 2.07 3.22 -3.26
CA PHE A 238 1.36 4.07 -4.22
C PHE A 238 2.29 5.01 -5.00
N LYS A 239 1.88 5.41 -6.21
CA LYS A 239 2.60 6.36 -7.07
C LYS A 239 4.03 5.93 -7.37
N ASN A 240 4.30 4.63 -7.44
CA ASN A 240 5.57 4.15 -7.97
C ASN A 240 5.50 4.17 -9.51
N GLY A 241 6.64 4.09 -10.20
CA GLY A 241 6.66 4.23 -11.66
C GLY A 241 6.13 3.02 -12.42
N TYR A 242 6.01 1.89 -11.71
CA TYR A 242 5.56 0.59 -12.18
C TYR A 242 4.71 -0.07 -11.08
N VAL A 243 4.42 -1.36 -11.19
CA VAL A 243 3.52 -2.06 -10.28
C VAL A 243 3.96 -1.97 -8.81
N GLY A 244 2.98 -1.99 -7.90
CA GLY A 244 3.25 -1.86 -6.46
C GLY A 244 4.06 -3.03 -5.90
N ILE A 245 3.76 -4.24 -6.35
CA ILE A 245 4.51 -5.47 -6.04
C ILE A 245 4.70 -6.22 -7.36
N ASP A 246 5.94 -6.54 -7.68
CA ASP A 246 6.34 -7.29 -8.87
C ASP A 246 6.95 -8.63 -8.44
N LEU A 247 6.37 -9.73 -8.91
CA LEU A 247 6.93 -11.07 -8.78
C LEU A 247 7.63 -11.42 -10.08
N ASN A 248 8.90 -11.09 -10.21
CA ASN A 248 9.66 -11.23 -11.44
C ASN A 248 9.81 -12.69 -11.91
N VAL A 249 8.85 -13.18 -12.69
CA VAL A 249 8.67 -14.57 -13.11
C VAL A 249 9.39 -14.86 -14.43
N GLU A 250 9.25 -13.97 -15.40
CA GLU A 250 9.69 -14.13 -16.79
C GLU A 250 11.00 -13.41 -17.11
N ASP A 251 11.36 -12.32 -16.42
CA ASP A 251 12.61 -11.60 -16.69
C ASP A 251 13.80 -12.25 -15.97
N THR A 252 14.90 -12.35 -16.70
CA THR A 252 16.20 -12.78 -16.16
C THR A 252 17.00 -11.61 -15.59
N SER A 253 16.56 -10.37 -15.85
CA SER A 253 17.06 -9.16 -15.21
C SER A 253 16.62 -9.14 -13.76
N ASN A 254 17.59 -9.12 -12.85
CA ASN A 254 17.35 -8.94 -11.42
C ASN A 254 17.20 -7.46 -11.01
N ASN A 255 17.21 -6.55 -11.97
CA ASN A 255 17.30 -5.12 -11.74
C ASN A 255 15.99 -4.39 -12.03
N MET A 256 15.14 -5.00 -12.85
CA MET A 256 13.81 -4.51 -13.19
C MET A 256 12.85 -5.68 -13.08
N GLY A 257 11.62 -5.41 -12.66
CA GLY A 257 10.55 -6.39 -12.71
C GLY A 257 10.08 -6.71 -14.13
N ASP A 258 9.23 -7.72 -14.25
CA ASP A 258 8.59 -8.10 -15.51
C ASP A 258 7.17 -7.51 -15.66
N ASN A 259 6.71 -6.69 -14.71
CA ASN A 259 5.38 -6.11 -14.59
C ASN A 259 4.32 -7.16 -14.20
N VAL A 260 3.05 -6.94 -14.54
CA VAL A 260 1.96 -7.79 -14.06
C VAL A 260 2.07 -9.22 -14.59
N THR A 261 2.21 -10.17 -13.67
CA THR A 261 2.12 -11.60 -13.94
C THR A 261 0.66 -12.05 -13.83
N LEU A 262 0.07 -12.50 -14.95
CA LEU A 262 -1.35 -12.90 -14.94
C LEU A 262 -1.57 -14.21 -14.17
N ASN A 263 -2.67 -14.26 -13.39
CA ASN A 263 -3.08 -15.47 -12.69
C ASN A 263 -3.25 -16.65 -13.65
N ASP A 264 -2.80 -17.83 -13.24
CA ASP A 264 -2.90 -19.07 -14.01
C ASP A 264 -3.70 -20.18 -13.28
N GLY A 265 -4.16 -19.91 -12.05
CA GLY A 265 -4.92 -20.83 -11.22
C GLY A 265 -4.08 -21.85 -10.44
N GLN A 266 -2.74 -21.76 -10.51
CA GLN A 266 -1.81 -22.73 -9.97
C GLN A 266 -0.85 -22.11 -8.94
N LEU A 267 -0.10 -22.98 -8.25
CA LEU A 267 1.02 -22.59 -7.41
C LEU A 267 2.27 -23.21 -8.02
N ASP A 268 3.23 -22.38 -8.41
CA ASP A 268 4.51 -22.80 -8.97
C ASP A 268 5.68 -22.30 -8.12
N CYS A 269 6.15 -23.14 -7.19
CA CYS A 269 7.33 -22.85 -6.36
C CYS A 269 8.68 -22.85 -7.10
N SER A 270 8.68 -22.97 -8.43
CA SER A 270 9.83 -22.60 -9.25
C SER A 270 9.87 -21.10 -9.59
N GLN A 271 8.80 -20.36 -9.30
CA GLN A 271 8.65 -18.91 -9.48
C GLN A 271 8.66 -18.15 -8.14
N PRO A 272 9.03 -16.85 -8.13
CA PRO A 272 8.99 -16.03 -6.94
C PRO A 272 7.68 -16.15 -6.18
N ASN A 273 7.77 -16.31 -4.85
CA ASN A 273 6.62 -16.51 -3.96
C ASN A 273 5.65 -17.62 -4.41
N CYS A 274 6.19 -18.64 -5.06
CA CYS A 274 5.44 -19.76 -5.60
C CYS A 274 4.40 -19.39 -6.66
N GLY A 275 4.63 -18.31 -7.42
CA GLY A 275 3.72 -17.89 -8.50
C GLY A 275 2.29 -17.72 -7.98
N ILE A 276 2.14 -17.23 -6.75
CA ILE A 276 0.84 -17.21 -6.08
C ILE A 276 -0.08 -16.18 -6.74
N ASP A 277 -1.24 -16.64 -7.17
CA ASP A 277 -2.28 -15.80 -7.77
C ASP A 277 -2.82 -14.72 -6.80
N TYR A 278 -3.09 -13.54 -7.35
CA TYR A 278 -3.81 -12.48 -6.65
C TYR A 278 -5.33 -12.69 -6.63
N PRO A 279 -6.07 -12.01 -5.74
CA PRO A 279 -7.52 -12.09 -5.69
C PRO A 279 -8.18 -11.26 -6.81
N VAL A 280 -9.28 -11.77 -7.35
CA VAL A 280 -10.19 -11.05 -8.26
C VAL A 280 -11.46 -10.66 -7.50
N ILE A 281 -11.66 -9.35 -7.30
CA ILE A 281 -12.85 -8.81 -6.64
C ILE A 281 -14.00 -8.73 -7.65
N THR A 282 -15.12 -9.40 -7.33
CA THR A 282 -16.33 -9.41 -8.16
C THR A 282 -17.42 -8.47 -7.65
N ALA A 283 -17.38 -8.10 -6.36
CA ALA A 283 -18.27 -7.09 -5.80
C ALA A 283 -17.56 -6.28 -4.70
N ALA A 284 -17.74 -4.97 -4.75
CA ALA A 284 -17.30 -4.03 -3.72
C ALA A 284 -18.43 -3.00 -3.50
N GLN A 285 -19.12 -3.11 -2.37
CA GLN A 285 -20.34 -2.35 -2.09
C GLN A 285 -20.25 -1.67 -0.73
N LEU A 286 -20.36 -0.34 -0.70
CA LEU A 286 -20.27 0.44 0.52
C LEU A 286 -21.67 0.79 1.07
N ILE A 287 -21.85 0.59 2.37
CA ILE A 287 -23.05 0.94 3.15
C ILE A 287 -22.60 1.69 4.39
N GLY A 288 -22.75 3.02 4.40
CA GLY A 288 -22.19 3.85 5.46
C GLY A 288 -20.67 3.64 5.57
N SER A 289 -20.22 2.93 6.60
CA SER A 289 -18.81 2.56 6.82
C SER A 289 -18.53 1.05 6.72
N SER A 290 -19.50 0.25 6.28
CA SER A 290 -19.33 -1.18 6.02
C SER A 290 -19.11 -1.41 4.53
N LEU A 291 -17.95 -1.94 4.17
CA LEU A 291 -17.60 -2.31 2.81
C LEU A 291 -17.76 -3.82 2.64
N HIS A 292 -18.80 -4.21 1.91
CA HIS A 292 -19.03 -5.59 1.51
C HIS A 292 -18.15 -5.95 0.32
N ILE A 293 -17.42 -7.05 0.44
CA ILE A 293 -16.47 -7.53 -0.56
C ILE A 293 -16.77 -9.00 -0.90
N GLU A 294 -16.78 -9.32 -2.19
CA GLU A 294 -16.83 -10.69 -2.71
C GLU A 294 -15.79 -10.87 -3.82
N GLY A 295 -15.25 -12.08 -3.94
CA GLY A 295 -14.36 -12.44 -5.03
C GLY A 295 -13.79 -13.85 -4.88
N PHE A 296 -12.74 -14.12 -5.65
CA PHE A 296 -12.07 -15.42 -5.66
C PHE A 296 -10.58 -15.32 -6.00
N ILE A 297 -9.82 -16.38 -5.72
CA ILE A 297 -8.42 -16.53 -6.14
C ILE A 297 -8.33 -17.73 -7.11
N ASN A 298 -7.98 -17.44 -8.36
CA ASN A 298 -7.82 -18.38 -9.48
C ASN A 298 -7.38 -17.59 -10.74
N ASP A 299 -7.28 -18.27 -11.89
CA ASP A 299 -7.31 -17.65 -13.23
C ASP A 299 -8.45 -16.62 -13.32
N GLU A 300 -8.16 -15.42 -13.83
CA GLU A 300 -9.11 -14.31 -13.83
C GLU A 300 -10.41 -14.58 -14.60
N ASN A 301 -10.38 -15.50 -15.55
CA ASN A 301 -11.52 -15.87 -16.39
C ASN A 301 -12.29 -17.09 -15.85
N ALA A 302 -11.83 -17.70 -14.75
CA ALA A 302 -12.48 -18.88 -14.18
C ALA A 302 -13.87 -18.59 -13.62
N GLY A 303 -14.12 -17.36 -13.16
CA GLY A 303 -15.38 -16.94 -12.54
C GLY A 303 -15.67 -17.60 -11.18
N SER A 304 -14.71 -18.33 -10.61
CA SER A 304 -14.80 -18.97 -9.29
C SER A 304 -13.40 -19.34 -8.77
N GLY A 305 -13.28 -19.50 -7.46
CA GLY A 305 -12.01 -19.82 -6.81
C GLY A 305 -11.49 -21.23 -7.08
N SER A 306 -10.22 -21.43 -6.72
CA SER A 306 -9.56 -22.73 -6.71
C SER A 306 -9.25 -23.18 -5.29
N SER A 307 -9.47 -24.47 -5.00
CA SER A 307 -9.14 -25.07 -3.69
C SER A 307 -7.64 -25.03 -3.37
N SER A 308 -6.78 -24.77 -4.36
CA SER A 308 -5.34 -24.54 -4.15
C SER A 308 -5.08 -23.34 -3.23
N PHE A 309 -6.00 -22.39 -3.19
CA PHE A 309 -5.91 -21.16 -2.39
C PHE A 309 -6.78 -21.19 -1.13
N ALA A 310 -7.23 -22.38 -0.72
CA ALA A 310 -8.05 -22.55 0.46
C ALA A 310 -7.35 -22.02 1.73
N GLY A 311 -8.06 -21.20 2.52
CA GLY A 311 -7.53 -20.61 3.75
C GLY A 311 -6.53 -19.47 3.53
N ALA A 312 -6.32 -19.02 2.29
CA ALA A 312 -5.50 -17.84 2.01
C ALA A 312 -6.07 -16.59 2.69
N THR A 313 -5.18 -15.70 3.15
CA THR A 313 -5.58 -14.37 3.63
C THR A 313 -5.63 -13.41 2.44
N VAL A 314 -6.75 -12.71 2.29
CA VAL A 314 -6.96 -11.70 1.26
C VAL A 314 -6.89 -10.34 1.93
N GLU A 315 -5.82 -9.58 1.70
CA GLU A 315 -5.71 -8.21 2.20
C GLU A 315 -6.27 -7.24 1.18
N ILE A 316 -7.20 -6.38 1.61
CA ILE A 316 -7.88 -5.40 0.75
C ILE A 316 -7.29 -4.01 0.98
N TYR A 317 -7.04 -3.29 -0.11
CA TYR A 317 -6.46 -1.96 -0.09
C TYR A 317 -7.29 -0.99 -0.93
N MET A 318 -7.37 0.26 -0.50
CA MET A 318 -7.78 1.35 -1.37
C MET A 318 -6.62 1.73 -2.29
N VAL A 319 -6.93 1.92 -3.56
CA VAL A 319 -5.99 2.41 -4.58
C VAL A 319 -6.06 3.94 -4.60
N ASN A 320 -7.27 4.49 -4.77
CA ASN A 320 -7.53 5.92 -4.70
C ASN A 320 -8.99 6.23 -4.32
N ASN A 321 -9.22 7.50 -3.97
CA ASN A 321 -10.54 8.09 -3.81
C ASN A 321 -10.63 9.42 -4.59
N SER A 322 -11.67 10.22 -4.36
CA SER A 322 -11.86 11.51 -5.06
C SER A 322 -10.79 12.56 -4.75
N THR A 323 -9.93 12.34 -3.76
CA THR A 323 -8.99 13.35 -3.24
C THR A 323 -7.52 13.01 -3.47
N ASP A 324 -7.12 11.74 -3.32
CA ASP A 324 -5.73 11.30 -3.42
C ASP A 324 -5.66 9.79 -3.66
N GLY A 325 -4.44 9.26 -3.71
CA GLY A 325 -4.10 7.87 -3.92
C GLY A 325 -3.26 7.65 -5.16
N ASP A 326 -3.21 6.42 -5.62
CA ASP A 326 -2.47 6.02 -6.80
C ASP A 326 -3.00 6.69 -8.09
N ASP A 327 -2.08 7.02 -9.00
CA ASP A 327 -2.41 7.67 -10.28
C ASP A 327 -2.59 6.67 -11.43
N LEU A 328 -2.49 5.37 -11.14
CA LEU A 328 -2.62 4.24 -12.05
C LEU A 328 -1.56 4.18 -13.16
N ALA A 329 -0.54 5.04 -13.11
CA ALA A 329 0.50 5.08 -14.12
C ALA A 329 1.40 3.84 -14.01
N GLY A 330 1.70 3.17 -15.13
CA GLY A 330 2.55 1.97 -15.14
C GLY A 330 1.85 0.68 -14.71
N ASN A 331 0.71 0.78 -14.04
CA ASN A 331 0.01 -0.35 -13.38
C ASN A 331 -0.86 -1.19 -14.32
N ASN A 332 -0.66 -1.09 -15.63
CA ASN A 332 -1.40 -1.87 -16.63
C ASN A 332 -0.49 -2.49 -17.69
N VAL A 333 0.81 -2.54 -17.45
CA VAL A 333 1.76 -3.25 -18.30
C VAL A 333 1.81 -4.71 -17.84
N LEU A 334 1.56 -5.63 -18.76
CA LEU A 334 1.66 -7.07 -18.52
C LEU A 334 3.10 -7.53 -18.72
N SER A 335 3.44 -8.68 -18.15
CA SER A 335 4.64 -9.39 -18.54
C SER A 335 4.71 -9.60 -20.06
N GLY A 336 5.89 -9.35 -20.62
CA GLY A 336 6.12 -9.21 -22.06
C GLY A 336 5.88 -7.81 -22.63
N GLY A 337 5.50 -6.82 -21.81
CA GLY A 337 5.49 -5.40 -22.15
C GLY A 337 4.24 -4.92 -22.92
N SER A 338 3.21 -5.74 -23.03
CA SER A 338 1.93 -5.34 -23.63
C SER A 338 1.06 -4.60 -22.61
N THR A 339 0.21 -3.68 -23.07
CA THR A 339 -0.68 -2.91 -22.18
C THR A 339 -2.06 -3.57 -22.09
N SER A 340 -2.56 -3.76 -20.86
CA SER A 340 -3.90 -4.25 -20.55
C SER A 340 -4.92 -3.11 -20.48
N SER A 341 -6.20 -3.46 -20.67
CA SER A 341 -7.32 -2.56 -20.37
C SER A 341 -7.67 -2.51 -18.89
N LYS A 342 -7.19 -3.49 -18.11
CA LYS A 342 -7.29 -3.52 -16.64
C LYS A 342 -6.07 -2.84 -16.03
N PHE A 343 -6.29 -2.20 -14.89
CA PHE A 343 -5.24 -1.69 -14.02
C PHE A 343 -5.13 -2.61 -12.81
N TYR A 344 -3.90 -2.86 -12.40
CA TYR A 344 -3.47 -3.66 -11.24
C TYR A 344 -2.85 -2.67 -10.26
N GLY A 345 -3.70 -1.77 -9.75
CA GLY A 345 -3.29 -0.60 -8.99
C GLY A 345 -2.50 -0.93 -7.74
N GLU A 346 -1.93 0.10 -7.13
CA GLU A 346 -1.13 -0.06 -5.91
C GLU A 346 -1.98 0.05 -4.64
N GLY A 347 -1.58 -0.66 -3.58
CA GLY A 347 -2.30 -0.64 -2.30
C GLY A 347 -1.96 0.57 -1.41
N TRP A 348 -2.66 1.69 -1.59
CA TRP A 348 -2.45 2.92 -0.82
C TRP A 348 -2.88 2.81 0.66
N ILE A 349 -4.14 2.46 0.95
CA ILE A 349 -4.67 2.38 2.33
C ILE A 349 -5.10 0.95 2.64
N TYR A 350 -4.59 0.34 3.70
CA TYR A 350 -5.05 -0.98 4.14
C TYR A 350 -6.47 -0.89 4.72
N LEU A 351 -7.44 -1.54 4.07
CA LEU A 351 -8.85 -1.52 4.48
C LEU A 351 -9.20 -2.65 5.45
N GLY A 352 -8.54 -3.80 5.33
CA GLY A 352 -8.78 -4.96 6.17
C GLY A 352 -8.39 -6.26 5.47
N SER A 353 -8.85 -7.39 6.00
CA SER A 353 -8.57 -8.70 5.40
C SER A 353 -9.74 -9.66 5.55
N LEU A 354 -9.87 -10.55 4.58
CA LEU A 354 -10.79 -11.70 4.58
C LEU A 354 -9.99 -13.00 4.49
N THR A 355 -10.66 -14.13 4.66
CA THR A 355 -10.09 -15.47 4.46
C THR A 355 -10.84 -16.17 3.35
N ALA A 356 -10.11 -16.76 2.40
CA ALA A 356 -10.69 -17.59 1.36
C ALA A 356 -11.21 -18.91 1.94
N ASP A 357 -12.37 -19.35 1.48
CA ASP A 357 -13.01 -20.61 1.86
C ASP A 357 -12.29 -21.84 1.28
N SER A 358 -12.85 -23.04 1.50
CA SER A 358 -12.27 -24.29 0.98
C SER A 358 -12.16 -24.36 -0.54
N SER A 359 -12.85 -23.48 -1.25
CA SER A 359 -12.90 -23.39 -2.70
C SER A 359 -12.16 -22.16 -3.22
N GLY A 360 -11.43 -21.41 -2.38
CA GLY A 360 -10.70 -20.22 -2.81
C GLY A 360 -11.57 -18.98 -3.05
N ASN A 361 -12.86 -18.99 -2.64
CA ASN A 361 -13.73 -17.82 -2.73
C ASN A 361 -13.65 -17.03 -1.41
N PHE A 362 -13.82 -15.71 -1.46
CA PHE A 362 -13.89 -14.88 -0.27
C PHE A 362 -15.13 -13.98 -0.30
N ARG A 363 -15.71 -13.76 0.88
CA ARG A 363 -16.87 -12.91 1.08
C ARG A 363 -16.90 -12.37 2.51
N GLY A 364 -17.14 -11.08 2.67
CA GLY A 364 -17.32 -10.51 4.00
C GLY A 364 -17.46 -9.00 4.00
N GLU A 365 -17.61 -8.46 5.21
CA GLU A 365 -17.78 -7.03 5.47
C GLU A 365 -16.53 -6.49 6.16
N LEU A 366 -16.04 -5.33 5.73
CA LEU A 366 -14.93 -4.60 6.34
C LEU A 366 -15.43 -3.27 6.90
N ASN A 367 -15.04 -2.96 8.14
CA ASN A 367 -15.27 -1.62 8.68
C ASN A 367 -14.20 -0.66 8.14
N VAL A 368 -14.63 0.30 7.32
CA VAL A 368 -13.78 1.31 6.69
C VAL A 368 -13.99 2.72 7.25
N ALA A 369 -14.62 2.83 8.43
CA ALA A 369 -14.79 4.11 9.11
C ALA A 369 -13.44 4.83 9.29
N GLY A 370 -13.39 6.11 8.90
CA GLY A 370 -12.19 6.94 9.01
C GLY A 370 -11.08 6.63 8.00
N LYS A 371 -11.25 5.65 7.11
CA LYS A 371 -10.24 5.30 6.09
C LYS A 371 -10.41 6.04 4.76
N GLY A 372 -11.45 6.87 4.63
CA GLY A 372 -11.72 7.67 3.43
C GLY A 372 -12.28 6.88 2.25
N ALA A 373 -12.81 5.68 2.48
CA ALA A 373 -13.45 4.88 1.44
C ALA A 373 -14.82 5.47 1.11
N GLU A 374 -15.12 5.62 -0.17
CA GLU A 374 -16.37 6.21 -0.66
C GLU A 374 -16.85 5.50 -1.93
N VAL A 375 -18.10 5.76 -2.32
CA VAL A 375 -18.62 5.31 -3.60
C VAL A 375 -17.80 5.96 -4.71
N GLY A 376 -17.28 5.13 -5.63
CA GLY A 376 -16.41 5.58 -6.70
C GLY A 376 -14.91 5.35 -6.45
N SER A 377 -14.49 5.12 -5.19
CA SER A 377 -13.11 4.69 -4.88
C SER A 377 -12.73 3.45 -5.68
N LEU A 378 -11.44 3.33 -5.99
CA LEU A 378 -10.85 2.08 -6.49
C LEU A 378 -10.21 1.33 -5.33
N ILE A 379 -10.37 0.01 -5.35
CA ILE A 379 -9.75 -0.91 -4.40
C ILE A 379 -9.05 -2.05 -5.15
N THR A 380 -8.02 -2.62 -4.54
CA THR A 380 -7.32 -3.81 -5.01
C THR A 380 -7.14 -4.78 -3.83
N ALA A 381 -6.59 -5.96 -4.11
CA ALA A 381 -6.29 -6.95 -3.10
C ALA A 381 -5.02 -7.74 -3.43
N LEU A 382 -4.42 -8.32 -2.40
CA LEU A 382 -3.34 -9.31 -2.55
C LEU A 382 -3.67 -10.58 -1.74
N THR A 383 -3.07 -11.68 -2.15
CA THR A 383 -3.18 -12.99 -1.50
C THR A 383 -1.97 -13.22 -0.63
N ILE A 384 -2.17 -13.75 0.58
CA ILE A 384 -1.11 -14.32 1.42
C ILE A 384 -1.44 -15.77 1.75
N LEU A 385 -0.57 -16.69 1.34
CA LEU A 385 -0.69 -18.13 1.63
C LEU A 385 0.67 -18.74 1.97
N ASN A 386 0.76 -19.41 3.12
CA ASN A 386 1.98 -20.06 3.60
C ASN A 386 3.22 -19.13 3.63
N GLY A 387 2.99 -17.83 3.87
CA GLY A 387 4.04 -16.81 3.92
C GLY A 387 4.43 -16.22 2.56
N ASN A 388 3.88 -16.71 1.45
CA ASN A 388 4.03 -16.08 0.13
C ASN A 388 2.97 -15.00 -0.06
N THR A 389 3.34 -13.88 -0.68
CA THR A 389 2.43 -12.81 -1.08
C THR A 389 2.39 -12.69 -2.60
N SER A 390 1.19 -12.52 -3.18
CA SER A 390 1.00 -12.22 -4.61
C SER A 390 1.32 -10.76 -4.94
N GLU A 391 1.31 -10.43 -6.23
CA GLU A 391 1.11 -9.06 -6.69
C GLU A 391 -0.27 -8.52 -6.27
N PHE A 392 -0.56 -7.25 -6.59
CA PHE A 392 -1.92 -6.71 -6.47
C PHE A 392 -2.79 -7.18 -7.65
N GLY A 393 -4.04 -7.51 -7.36
CA GLY A 393 -5.02 -7.88 -8.39
C GLY A 393 -5.63 -6.69 -9.13
N PRO A 394 -6.52 -6.96 -10.10
CA PRO A 394 -7.22 -5.91 -10.84
C PRO A 394 -8.05 -4.99 -9.94
N ASP A 395 -8.07 -3.71 -10.28
CA ASP A 395 -8.86 -2.71 -9.57
C ASP A 395 -10.37 -2.99 -9.67
N ALA A 396 -11.05 -2.91 -8.53
CA ALA A 396 -12.49 -2.92 -8.43
C ALA A 396 -13.01 -1.57 -7.97
N ARG A 397 -14.11 -1.13 -8.59
CA ARG A 397 -14.78 0.10 -8.19
C ARG A 397 -15.74 -0.15 -7.05
N VAL A 398 -15.63 0.65 -5.99
CA VAL A 398 -16.61 0.67 -4.90
C VAL A 398 -17.91 1.28 -5.42
N THR A 399 -18.99 0.55 -5.24
CA THR A 399 -20.34 0.93 -5.66
C THR A 399 -21.26 1.05 -4.45
N THR A 400 -22.46 1.59 -4.64
CA THR A 400 -23.53 1.43 -3.64
C THR A 400 -24.09 0.01 -3.71
N LYS A 401 -24.55 -0.53 -2.58
CA LYS A 401 -25.38 -1.74 -2.62
C LYS A 401 -26.78 -1.35 -3.10
N PRO A 402 -27.28 -1.89 -4.22
CA PRO A 402 -28.66 -1.65 -4.62
C PRO A 402 -29.59 -2.27 -3.57
N VAL A 403 -30.47 -1.47 -2.97
CA VAL A 403 -31.50 -1.99 -2.08
C VAL A 403 -32.82 -2.16 -2.81
N LYS A 404 -33.49 -3.28 -2.57
CA LYS A 404 -34.79 -3.59 -3.17
C LYS A 404 -35.90 -2.91 -2.37
N VAL A 405 -36.40 -1.80 -2.89
CA VAL A 405 -37.56 -1.08 -2.35
C VAL A 405 -38.68 -1.04 -3.38
N ARG A 406 -39.92 -1.06 -2.89
CA ARG A 406 -41.14 -0.86 -3.67
C ARG A 406 -41.87 0.36 -3.14
N ALA A 407 -42.18 1.30 -4.02
CA ALA A 407 -43.08 2.39 -3.71
C ALA A 407 -44.43 2.16 -4.41
N GLU A 408 -45.52 2.37 -3.69
CA GLU A 408 -46.88 2.32 -4.23
C GLU A 408 -47.62 3.58 -3.83
N MET A 409 -48.50 4.08 -4.70
CA MET A 409 -49.32 5.24 -4.40
C MET A 409 -50.79 4.92 -4.61
N ALA A 410 -51.59 5.14 -3.57
CA ALA A 410 -53.04 5.11 -3.63
C ALA A 410 -53.57 6.55 -3.58
N ILE A 411 -54.23 6.99 -4.64
CA ILE A 411 -54.79 8.34 -4.78
C ILE A 411 -56.30 8.33 -4.62
N THR A 412 -56.82 9.37 -3.96
CA THR A 412 -58.24 9.72 -3.90
C THR A 412 -58.42 11.20 -4.24
N PHE A 413 -59.67 11.65 -4.41
CA PHE A 413 -59.97 13.06 -4.65
C PHE A 413 -59.63 14.00 -3.48
N ARG A 414 -59.33 13.48 -2.28
CA ARG A 414 -58.99 14.27 -1.08
C ARG A 414 -57.52 14.16 -0.66
N GLY A 415 -56.73 13.30 -1.30
CA GLY A 415 -55.38 13.00 -0.84
C GLY A 415 -54.78 11.78 -1.49
N ALA A 416 -53.54 11.47 -1.12
CA ALA A 416 -52.83 10.26 -1.52
C ALA A 416 -52.14 9.61 -0.32
N ASN A 417 -52.01 8.29 -0.34
CA ASN A 417 -51.14 7.55 0.55
C ASN A 417 -50.05 6.90 -0.30
N ILE A 418 -48.80 7.23 -0.02
CA ILE A 418 -47.64 6.59 -0.63
C ILE A 418 -47.09 5.60 0.38
N THR A 419 -46.95 4.34 -0.01
CA THR A 419 -46.33 3.30 0.80
C THR A 419 -44.96 2.98 0.23
N ILE A 420 -43.94 2.95 1.08
CA ILE A 420 -42.65 2.34 0.77
C ILE A 420 -42.53 1.03 1.53
N THR A 421 -42.16 -0.04 0.83
CA THR A 421 -41.82 -1.32 1.42
C THR A 421 -40.39 -1.67 1.06
N ALA A 422 -39.56 -1.94 2.06
CA ALA A 422 -38.23 -2.49 1.81
C ALA A 422 -38.32 -4.02 1.76
N LEU A 423 -37.88 -4.64 0.67
CA LEU A 423 -37.86 -6.11 0.52
C LEU A 423 -36.65 -6.73 1.23
N GLU A 424 -35.68 -5.91 1.58
CA GLU A 424 -34.53 -6.18 2.43
C GLU A 424 -34.26 -4.95 3.31
N GLU A 425 -33.30 -5.01 4.23
CA GLU A 425 -32.95 -3.87 5.07
C GLU A 425 -32.43 -2.71 4.21
N ALA A 426 -33.05 -1.53 4.32
CA ALA A 426 -32.75 -0.35 3.52
C ALA A 426 -32.52 0.87 4.40
N ASN A 427 -31.55 1.71 4.06
CA ASN A 427 -31.24 2.95 4.78
C ASN A 427 -31.22 4.11 3.79
N ASN A 428 -31.46 5.33 4.29
CA ASN A 428 -31.45 6.59 3.52
C ASN A 428 -32.32 6.60 2.25
N VAL A 429 -33.42 5.85 2.24
CA VAL A 429 -34.31 5.77 1.08
C VAL A 429 -34.97 7.13 0.85
N LYS A 430 -34.89 7.64 -0.38
CA LYS A 430 -35.57 8.89 -0.74
C LYS A 430 -36.73 8.61 -1.70
N LEU A 431 -37.92 9.02 -1.27
CA LEU A 431 -39.12 9.04 -2.10
C LEU A 431 -39.25 10.40 -2.75
N TYR A 432 -39.64 10.42 -4.02
CA TYR A 432 -39.92 11.64 -4.77
C TYR A 432 -41.32 11.59 -5.34
N TRP A 433 -41.95 12.76 -5.41
CA TRP A 433 -43.23 12.92 -6.08
C TRP A 433 -43.30 14.28 -6.78
N ILE A 434 -43.77 14.27 -8.03
CA ILE A 434 -43.98 15.51 -8.78
C ILE A 434 -45.39 16.02 -8.51
N LYS A 435 -45.47 17.18 -7.86
CA LYS A 435 -46.70 17.86 -7.49
C LYS A 435 -47.36 18.47 -8.74
N PRO A 436 -48.67 18.22 -8.96
CA PRO A 436 -49.45 18.92 -9.98
C PRO A 436 -49.54 20.42 -9.76
N SER A 437 -49.68 21.16 -10.86
CA SER A 437 -49.93 22.61 -10.80
C SER A 437 -51.27 22.92 -10.13
N GLY A 438 -51.31 24.00 -9.34
CA GLY A 438 -52.51 24.46 -8.63
C GLY A 438 -52.88 23.66 -7.37
N LEU A 439 -52.24 22.52 -7.13
CA LEU A 439 -52.45 21.72 -5.92
C LEU A 439 -51.89 22.44 -4.68
N VAL A 440 -52.62 22.42 -3.59
CA VAL A 440 -52.13 22.74 -2.24
C VAL A 440 -52.10 21.44 -1.46
N LEU A 441 -51.01 21.17 -0.74
CA LEU A 441 -50.88 19.92 0.01
C LEU A 441 -50.29 20.13 1.39
N THR A 442 -50.62 19.19 2.27
CA THR A 442 -49.91 18.93 3.52
C THR A 442 -49.50 17.46 3.54
N ALA A 443 -48.28 17.18 4.01
CA ALA A 443 -47.74 15.83 4.11
C ALA A 443 -47.48 15.46 5.57
N GLU A 444 -47.83 14.24 5.96
CA GLU A 444 -47.54 13.64 7.26
C GLU A 444 -47.22 12.15 7.08
N GLY A 445 -46.48 11.51 7.99
CA GLY A 445 -46.14 10.10 7.83
C GLY A 445 -44.91 9.66 8.62
N ASP A 446 -44.34 8.54 8.20
CA ASP A 446 -43.27 7.83 8.90
C ASP A 446 -41.86 8.20 8.39
N PHE A 447 -41.72 9.35 7.74
CA PHE A 447 -40.47 9.88 7.19
C PHE A 447 -39.71 10.71 8.24
N ASP A 448 -38.39 10.70 8.15
CA ASP A 448 -37.51 11.41 9.09
C ASP A 448 -37.30 12.87 8.69
N SER A 449 -37.32 13.14 7.37
CA SER A 449 -37.17 14.49 6.83
C SER A 449 -37.95 14.62 5.51
N SER A 450 -38.27 15.86 5.13
CA SER A 450 -38.97 16.14 3.87
C SER A 450 -38.65 17.54 3.37
N GLY A 451 -38.79 17.75 2.07
CA GLY A 451 -38.64 19.06 1.46
C GLY A 451 -39.17 19.10 0.03
N ASN A 452 -38.90 20.20 -0.66
CA ASN A 452 -39.27 20.36 -2.05
C ASN A 452 -38.26 21.22 -2.81
N ASP A 453 -38.10 20.95 -4.09
CA ASP A 453 -37.42 21.80 -5.07
C ASP A 453 -38.39 22.07 -6.24
N GLY A 454 -38.95 23.27 -6.26
CA GLY A 454 -40.08 23.60 -7.12
C GLY A 454 -41.26 22.66 -6.88
N ASP A 455 -41.63 21.91 -7.92
CA ASP A 455 -42.73 20.95 -7.91
C ASP A 455 -42.30 19.52 -7.53
N ILE A 456 -41.00 19.27 -7.29
CA ILE A 456 -40.51 17.97 -6.84
C ILE A 456 -40.50 17.95 -5.31
N TYR A 457 -41.37 17.14 -4.72
CA TYR A 457 -41.45 16.90 -3.29
C TYR A 457 -40.69 15.63 -2.97
N TRP A 458 -40.03 15.60 -1.82
CA TRP A 458 -39.27 14.43 -1.39
C TRP A 458 -39.43 14.16 0.10
N TRP A 459 -39.27 12.88 0.46
CA TRP A 459 -39.31 12.38 1.84
C TRP A 459 -38.18 11.37 2.03
N GLU A 460 -37.41 11.53 3.10
CA GLU A 460 -36.31 10.63 3.46
C GLU A 460 -36.70 9.70 4.59
N PHE A 461 -36.26 8.45 4.47
CA PHE A 461 -36.39 7.41 5.48
C PHE A 461 -34.99 6.92 5.83
N GLY A 462 -34.53 7.22 7.05
CA GLY A 462 -33.20 6.89 7.54
C GLY A 462 -32.96 5.38 7.61
N SER A 463 -33.96 4.61 8.04
CA SER A 463 -33.91 3.14 8.06
C SER A 463 -35.29 2.51 7.88
N ILE A 464 -35.39 1.46 7.07
CA ILE A 464 -36.58 0.64 6.85
C ILE A 464 -36.16 -0.83 6.95
N SER A 465 -36.70 -1.56 7.92
CA SER A 465 -36.39 -2.97 8.13
C SER A 465 -36.91 -3.83 6.98
N ALA A 466 -36.32 -5.01 6.76
CA ALA A 466 -36.82 -5.94 5.75
C ALA A 466 -38.29 -6.31 6.01
N GLY A 467 -39.14 -6.11 5.00
CA GLY A 467 -40.60 -6.32 5.06
C GLY A 467 -41.38 -5.20 5.74
N GLU A 468 -40.72 -4.17 6.27
CA GLU A 468 -41.38 -3.02 6.90
C GLU A 468 -42.03 -2.12 5.84
N VAL A 469 -43.20 -1.59 6.18
CA VAL A 469 -43.95 -0.64 5.36
C VAL A 469 -43.97 0.70 6.06
N ARG A 470 -43.61 1.76 5.33
CA ARG A 470 -43.61 3.15 5.77
C ARG A 470 -44.55 3.97 4.89
N HIS A 471 -45.13 5.02 5.46
CA HIS A 471 -46.19 5.79 4.80
C HIS A 471 -45.85 7.27 4.67
N VAL A 472 -46.30 7.87 3.56
CA VAL A 472 -46.49 9.31 3.39
C VAL A 472 -47.95 9.56 3.05
N ASN A 473 -48.66 10.25 3.93
CA ASN A 473 -50.03 10.68 3.75
C ASN A 473 -50.04 12.13 3.26
N LEU A 474 -50.65 12.34 2.09
CA LEU A 474 -50.84 13.64 1.46
C LEU A 474 -52.31 14.02 1.55
N THR A 475 -52.61 15.20 2.06
CA THR A 475 -53.96 15.79 1.99
C THR A 475 -53.99 16.85 0.89
N PHE A 476 -54.98 16.79 0.00
CA PHE A 476 -55.10 17.66 -1.18
C PHE A 476 -56.10 18.79 -0.96
N GLY A 477 -55.77 19.97 -1.49
CA GLY A 477 -56.64 21.13 -1.61
C GLY A 477 -56.29 21.96 -2.86
N GLY A 478 -57.08 23.00 -3.15
CA GLY A 478 -56.93 23.80 -4.37
C GLY A 478 -57.53 23.15 -5.62
N ASP A 479 -57.36 23.80 -6.76
CA ASP A 479 -57.84 23.34 -8.07
C ASP A 479 -56.68 22.70 -8.84
N PHE A 480 -56.79 21.40 -9.13
CA PHE A 480 -55.73 20.63 -9.78
C PHE A 480 -56.29 19.48 -10.61
N SER A 481 -55.44 18.89 -11.46
CA SER A 481 -55.77 17.72 -12.26
C SER A 481 -55.24 16.44 -11.61
N LEU A 482 -56.14 15.48 -11.36
CA LEU A 482 -55.76 14.16 -10.82
C LEU A 482 -54.87 13.37 -11.77
N ILE A 483 -54.91 13.61 -13.09
CA ILE A 483 -54.10 12.85 -14.06
C ILE A 483 -52.59 13.11 -13.91
N GLU A 484 -52.22 14.25 -13.31
CA GLU A 484 -50.83 14.67 -13.12
C GLU A 484 -50.22 14.09 -11.83
N THR A 485 -51.01 13.41 -10.99
CA THR A 485 -50.61 12.99 -9.63
C THR A 485 -49.83 11.67 -9.58
N PHE A 486 -49.71 10.90 -10.66
CA PHE A 486 -49.16 9.53 -10.60
C PHE A 486 -47.63 9.42 -10.74
N ASN A 487 -46.91 10.53 -10.62
CA ASN A 487 -45.46 10.57 -10.84
C ASN A 487 -44.69 10.38 -9.52
N ILE A 488 -44.54 9.12 -9.09
CA ILE A 488 -43.65 8.75 -7.97
C ILE A 488 -42.33 8.19 -8.48
N GLY A 489 -41.25 8.56 -7.82
CA GLY A 489 -39.93 7.95 -7.97
C GLY A 489 -39.42 7.50 -6.61
N VAL A 490 -38.62 6.45 -6.58
CA VAL A 490 -37.89 6.04 -5.38
C VAL A 490 -36.43 5.91 -5.77
N ASP A 491 -35.57 6.53 -4.98
CA ASP A 491 -34.14 6.38 -5.13
C ASP A 491 -33.60 5.51 -3.98
N PRO A 492 -33.21 4.26 -4.28
CA PRO A 492 -32.64 3.34 -3.30
C PRO A 492 -31.14 3.63 -3.05
N LEU A 493 -30.72 4.89 -3.07
CA LEU A 493 -29.35 5.23 -2.70
C LEU A 493 -29.21 5.17 -1.18
N GLN A 494 -28.28 4.34 -0.71
CA GLN A 494 -27.80 4.34 0.67
C GLN A 494 -26.78 5.44 0.91
#